data_AF-A0A963R5T8-F1
#
_entry.id   AF-A0A963R5T8-F1
#
_cell.length_a   1.000
_cell.length_b   1.000
_cell.length_c   1.000
_cell.angle_alpha   90.00
_cell.angle_beta   90.00
_cell.angle_gamma   90.00
#
_symmetry.space_group_name_H-M   'P 1'
#
loop_
_entity.id
_entity.type
_entity.pdbx_description
1 polymer ?
#
loop_
_entity_poly.entity_id
_entity_poly.type
_entity_poly.pdbx_seq_one_letter_code
_entity_poly.pdbx_strand_id
1 'polypeptide(L)'
;MARLFLDPGSTYGFIGGFSVTDVVGTNDNETVLVEANGRANFDPSFNRGGDEIQIDALAVAFSASLSGSALTLTSITGADLKIPVGTNGLTLTFTDGSFDLLYNGTNVVIGEQVMSHRPEPVDSVAAAVASAPPIASAADVVDTSAYITLG
;
A
#
# COMPACT_ATOMS: atom_id res chain seq x y z
N MET A 1 7.75 24.34 5.52
CA MET A 1 8.13 23.19 4.69
C MET A 1 9.57 22.88 5.03
N ALA A 2 9.83 21.67 5.52
CA ALA A 2 11.19 21.18 5.76
C ALA A 2 11.66 20.39 4.54
N ARG A 3 12.97 20.33 4.30
CA ARG A 3 13.55 19.48 3.26
C ARG A 3 14.49 18.47 3.90
N LEU A 4 14.32 17.22 3.52
CA LEU A 4 15.13 16.11 3.94
C LEU A 4 15.86 15.54 2.73
N PHE A 5 17.18 15.43 2.82
CA PHE A 5 18.02 14.76 1.83
C PHE A 5 18.53 13.48 2.46
N LEU A 6 18.30 12.35 1.82
CA LEU A 6 18.81 11.07 2.28
C LEU A 6 20.21 10.83 1.73
N ASP A 7 21.02 10.17 2.55
CA ASP A 7 22.26 9.58 2.11
C ASP A 7 21.97 8.24 1.40
N PRO A 8 22.80 7.83 0.43
CA PRO A 8 22.66 6.55 -0.26
C PRO A 8 22.51 5.37 0.71
N GLY A 9 21.44 4.58 0.55
CA GLY A 9 21.23 3.38 1.36
C GLY A 9 20.82 3.65 2.82
N SER A 10 20.44 4.89 3.15
CA SER A 10 20.14 5.28 4.53
C SER A 10 18.71 4.97 4.94
N THR A 11 18.53 4.74 6.25
CA THR A 11 17.23 4.73 6.89
C THR A 11 17.02 6.04 7.64
N TYR A 12 16.00 6.79 7.25
CA TYR A 12 15.55 7.95 8.02
C TYR A 12 14.48 7.55 9.03
N GLY A 13 14.56 8.13 10.22
CA GLY A 13 13.58 7.94 11.28
C GLY A 13 12.21 8.55 10.94
N PHE A 14 11.42 8.84 11.97
CA PHE A 14 10.03 9.24 11.79
C PHE A 14 9.85 10.64 11.17
N ILE A 15 9.16 10.69 10.03
CA ILE A 15 8.49 11.90 9.55
C ILE A 15 7.14 11.98 10.26
N GLY A 16 7.06 12.91 11.22
CA GLY A 16 5.89 13.11 12.07
C GLY A 16 5.38 14.55 12.08
N GLY A 17 4.14 14.70 12.56
CA GLY A 17 3.51 16.00 12.78
C GLY A 17 2.94 16.68 11.54
N PHE A 18 2.33 17.86 11.75
CA PHE A 18 1.52 18.54 10.72
C PHE A 18 2.31 19.29 9.64
N SER A 19 3.64 19.27 9.72
CA SER A 19 4.50 19.97 8.76
C SER A 19 4.85 19.07 7.58
N VAL A 20 4.64 19.58 6.37
CA VAL A 20 5.05 18.87 5.14
C VAL A 20 6.57 18.86 5.03
N THR A 21 7.12 17.66 4.87
CA THR A 21 8.55 17.42 4.62
C THR A 21 8.74 16.97 3.17
N ASP A 22 9.53 17.71 2.41
CA ASP A 22 9.94 17.26 1.07
C ASP A 22 11.15 16.32 1.23
N VAL A 23 11.01 15.08 0.76
CA VAL A 23 12.02 14.03 0.89
C VAL A 23 12.68 13.81 -0.46
N VAL A 24 14.00 13.95 -0.49
CA VAL A 24 14.83 13.71 -1.67
C VAL A 24 15.70 12.50 -1.41
N GLY A 25 15.42 11.40 -2.13
CA GLY A 25 16.18 10.15 -2.08
C GLY A 25 17.31 10.13 -3.10
N THR A 26 17.96 8.98 -3.23
CA THR A 26 19.07 8.74 -4.15
C THR A 26 18.68 7.70 -5.21
N ASN A 27 19.63 6.93 -5.76
CA ASN A 27 19.32 5.78 -6.63
C ASN A 27 19.56 4.44 -5.90
N ASP A 28 19.97 4.47 -4.64
CA ASP A 28 20.18 3.30 -3.79
C ASP A 28 18.91 3.00 -2.98
N ASN A 29 18.88 1.89 -2.23
CA ASN A 29 17.70 1.50 -1.44
C ASN A 29 17.61 2.31 -0.14
N GLU A 30 16.71 3.27 -0.07
CA GLU A 30 16.44 4.01 1.17
C GLU A 30 15.16 3.59 1.87
N THR A 31 15.14 3.78 3.19
CA THR A 31 13.96 3.51 4.02
C THR A 31 13.54 4.79 4.76
N VAL A 32 12.26 5.15 4.70
CA VAL A 32 11.72 6.29 5.46
C VAL A 32 10.58 5.82 6.33
N LEU A 33 10.70 6.08 7.64
CA LEU A 33 9.64 5.85 8.60
C LEU A 33 8.71 7.07 8.64
N VAL A 34 7.40 6.85 8.62
CA VAL A 34 6.37 7.89 8.62
C VAL A 34 5.36 7.57 9.72
N GLU A 35 5.07 8.55 10.58
CA GLU A 35 4.03 8.39 11.60
C GLU A 35 2.63 8.42 10.97
N ALA A 36 1.62 7.91 11.69
CA ALA A 36 0.22 7.90 11.25
C ALA A 36 -0.36 9.30 10.91
N ASN A 37 0.28 10.38 11.33
CA ASN A 37 -0.09 11.77 11.05
C ASN A 37 0.99 12.52 10.22
N GLY A 38 2.00 11.80 9.72
CA GLY A 38 3.11 12.35 8.97
C GLY A 38 2.66 12.93 7.64
N ARG A 39 3.34 14.01 7.22
CA ARG A 39 3.11 14.65 5.92
C ARG A 39 4.40 14.75 5.14
N ALA A 40 4.44 14.14 3.96
CA ALA A 40 5.65 14.04 3.17
C ALA A 40 5.38 14.11 1.67
N ASN A 41 6.23 14.85 0.96
CA ASN A 41 6.30 14.81 -0.49
C ASN A 41 7.58 14.11 -0.90
N PHE A 42 7.49 12.95 -1.51
CA PHE A 42 8.65 12.24 -2.02
C PHE A 42 8.99 12.73 -3.43
N ASP A 43 10.26 13.04 -3.66
CA ASP A 43 10.78 13.40 -4.97
C ASP A 43 10.87 12.17 -5.89
N PRO A 44 10.75 12.29 -7.23
CA PRO A 44 10.89 11.16 -8.16
C PRO A 44 12.24 10.43 -8.12
N SER A 45 13.23 10.82 -7.32
CA SER A 45 14.37 9.96 -7.01
C SER A 45 13.96 8.75 -6.15
N PHE A 46 12.97 8.90 -5.29
CA PHE A 46 12.47 7.90 -4.32
C PHE A 46 11.70 6.73 -4.94
N ASN A 47 11.81 6.51 -6.24
CA ASN A 47 11.20 5.38 -6.94
C ASN A 47 12.19 4.67 -7.87
N ARG A 48 13.50 4.94 -7.68
CA ARG A 48 14.59 4.45 -8.54
C ARG A 48 15.37 3.32 -7.91
N GLY A 49 15.54 3.33 -6.58
CA GLY A 49 16.39 2.37 -5.87
C GLY A 49 15.69 1.10 -5.40
N GLY A 50 14.35 1.04 -5.42
CA GLY A 50 13.60 0.02 -4.68
C GLY A 50 13.44 0.44 -3.22
N ASP A 51 13.09 1.70 -3.03
CA ASP A 51 12.94 2.36 -1.73
C ASP A 51 11.75 1.80 -0.95
N GLU A 52 11.80 1.96 0.37
CA GLU A 52 10.77 1.53 1.30
C GLU A 52 10.21 2.71 2.11
N ILE A 53 8.88 2.79 2.19
CA ILE A 53 8.19 3.72 3.10
C ILE A 53 7.47 2.87 4.14
N GLN A 54 7.93 2.98 5.39
CA GLN A 54 7.32 2.31 6.53
C GLN A 54 6.37 3.26 7.24
N ILE A 55 5.09 2.93 7.26
CA ILE A 55 4.02 3.72 7.85
C ILE A 55 3.61 3.06 9.16
N ASP A 56 3.74 3.79 10.28
CA ASP A 56 3.35 3.31 11.61
C ASP A 56 1.83 3.42 11.83
N ALA A 57 1.07 2.74 10.96
CA ALA A 57 -0.37 2.59 11.03
C ALA A 57 -0.86 1.45 10.11
N LEU A 58 -2.12 1.05 10.30
CA LEU A 58 -2.79 0.04 9.50
C LEU A 58 -3.12 0.56 8.10
N ALA A 59 -2.97 -0.27 7.07
CA ALA A 59 -3.29 0.10 5.69
C ALA A 59 -4.74 0.60 5.52
N VAL A 60 -5.69 -0.04 6.22
CA VAL A 60 -7.13 0.33 6.17
C VAL A 60 -7.43 1.75 6.67
N ALA A 61 -6.53 2.35 7.45
CA ALA A 61 -6.69 3.73 7.92
C ALA A 61 -6.39 4.77 6.81
N PHE A 62 -5.79 4.34 5.70
CA PHE A 62 -5.41 5.21 4.59
C PHE A 62 -6.32 5.01 3.39
N SER A 63 -6.61 6.14 2.73
CA SER A 63 -7.21 6.18 1.41
C SER A 63 -6.14 6.56 0.40
N ALA A 64 -5.92 5.70 -0.57
CA ALA A 64 -5.01 5.93 -1.68
C ALA A 64 -5.78 6.45 -2.90
N SER A 65 -5.22 7.43 -3.59
CA SER A 65 -5.76 7.95 -4.84
C SER A 65 -4.62 8.24 -5.80
N LEU A 66 -4.79 7.88 -7.07
CA LEU A 66 -3.84 8.27 -8.09
C LEU A 66 -4.06 9.74 -8.50
N SER A 67 -3.01 10.54 -8.44
CA SER A 67 -2.97 11.92 -8.91
C SER A 67 -1.89 12.07 -9.99
N GLY A 68 -2.23 11.68 -11.23
CA GLY A 68 -1.29 11.69 -12.36
C GLY A 68 -0.27 10.56 -12.24
N SER A 69 1.02 10.89 -12.14
CA SER A 69 2.12 9.92 -11.95
C SER A 69 2.56 9.76 -10.49
N ALA A 70 1.76 10.26 -9.54
CA ALA A 70 2.00 10.13 -8.11
C ALA A 70 0.78 9.51 -7.43
N LEU A 71 1.04 8.69 -6.44
CA LEU A 71 0.05 8.17 -5.50
C LEU A 71 -0.06 9.15 -4.33
N THR A 72 -1.28 9.51 -3.97
CA THR A 72 -1.58 10.32 -2.80
C THR A 72 -2.25 9.44 -1.74
N LEU A 73 -1.60 9.28 -0.59
CA LEU A 73 -2.16 8.60 0.59
C LEU A 73 -2.62 9.64 1.59
N THR A 74 -3.88 9.53 2.01
CA THR A 74 -4.47 10.41 3.03
C THR A 74 -5.10 9.57 4.14
N SER A 75 -5.04 10.06 5.38
CA SER A 75 -5.70 9.43 6.52
C SER A 75 -6.58 10.41 7.28
N ILE A 76 -7.59 9.89 7.98
CA ILE A 76 -8.43 10.67 8.90
C ILE A 76 -7.64 11.29 10.06
N THR A 77 -6.50 10.70 10.42
CA THR A 77 -5.56 11.23 11.43
C THR A 77 -4.76 12.43 10.93
N GLY A 78 -4.87 12.77 9.63
CA GLY A 78 -4.28 13.97 9.03
C GLY A 78 -2.96 13.74 8.29
N ALA A 79 -2.57 12.47 8.06
CA ALA A 79 -1.46 12.15 7.18
C ALA A 79 -1.77 12.48 5.71
N ASP A 80 -0.75 12.94 5.00
CA ASP A 80 -0.79 13.35 3.60
C ASP A 80 0.57 13.05 2.97
N LEU A 81 0.62 11.97 2.19
CA LEU A 81 1.84 11.47 1.56
C LEU A 81 1.67 11.49 0.06
N LYS A 82 2.60 12.16 -0.63
CA LYS A 82 2.67 12.17 -2.09
C LYS A 82 3.89 11.37 -2.53
N ILE A 83 3.62 10.22 -3.15
CA ILE A 83 4.64 9.22 -3.49
C ILE A 83 4.68 9.06 -5.02
N PRO A 84 5.82 9.33 -5.68
CA PRO A 84 5.94 9.19 -7.12
C PRO A 84 5.96 7.71 -7.50
N VAL A 85 5.20 7.34 -8.53
CA VAL A 85 5.13 5.94 -8.97
C VAL A 85 6.16 5.70 -10.07
N GLY A 86 6.97 4.65 -9.91
CA GLY A 86 7.98 4.22 -10.86
C GLY A 86 7.75 2.79 -11.36
N THR A 87 8.57 2.37 -12.34
CA THR A 87 8.58 1.00 -12.86
C THR A 87 9.46 0.05 -12.05
N ASN A 88 10.41 0.57 -11.26
CA ASN A 88 11.26 -0.27 -10.40
C ASN A 88 10.53 -0.78 -9.16
N GLY A 89 9.40 -0.16 -8.81
CA GLY A 89 8.63 -0.50 -7.61
C GLY A 89 9.16 0.21 -6.36
N LEU A 90 8.24 0.47 -5.44
CA LEU A 90 8.48 1.01 -4.11
C LEU A 90 7.73 0.15 -3.11
N THR A 91 8.34 -0.17 -1.97
CA THR A 91 7.68 -0.98 -0.94
C THR A 91 6.96 -0.08 0.05
N LEU A 92 5.66 -0.29 0.24
CA LEU A 92 4.85 0.33 1.29
C LEU A 92 4.66 -0.67 2.42
N THR A 93 5.33 -0.47 3.55
CA THR A 93 5.20 -1.32 4.73
C THR A 93 4.29 -0.65 5.75
N PHE A 94 3.13 -1.24 6.00
CA PHE A 94 2.21 -0.87 7.07
C PHE A 94 2.37 -1.82 8.26
N THR A 95 1.77 -1.50 9.39
CA THR A 95 1.78 -2.37 10.58
C THR A 95 1.13 -3.74 10.31
N ASP A 96 0.20 -3.83 9.34
CA ASP A 96 -0.55 -5.03 8.98
C ASP A 96 -0.06 -5.75 7.73
N GLY A 97 0.97 -5.24 7.05
CA GLY A 97 1.58 -5.90 5.90
C GLY A 97 2.38 -4.96 4.98
N SER A 98 3.15 -5.55 4.08
CA SER A 98 3.93 -4.83 3.06
C SER A 98 3.33 -5.04 1.68
N PHE A 99 3.31 -3.98 0.86
CA PHE A 99 2.76 -3.98 -0.49
C PHE A 99 3.70 -3.27 -1.46
N ASP A 100 3.86 -3.82 -2.65
CA ASP A 100 4.66 -3.20 -3.70
C ASP A 100 3.80 -2.20 -4.49
N LEU A 101 4.18 -0.92 -4.45
CA LEU A 101 3.66 0.13 -5.31
C LEU A 101 4.48 0.20 -6.60
N LEU A 102 3.89 -0.19 -7.72
CA LEU A 102 4.57 -0.15 -9.02
C LEU A 102 3.63 0.21 -10.17
N TYR A 103 4.21 0.75 -11.23
CA TYR A 103 3.54 0.88 -12.52
C TYR A 103 3.89 -0.32 -13.41
N ASN A 104 2.90 -1.16 -13.72
CA ASN A 104 3.11 -2.41 -14.48
C ASN A 104 3.12 -2.22 -16.01
N GLY A 105 3.24 -0.99 -16.50
CA GLY A 105 3.16 -0.65 -17.92
C GLY A 105 1.77 -0.27 -18.40
N THR A 106 0.71 -0.63 -17.67
CA THR A 106 -0.69 -0.29 -18.00
C THR A 106 -1.39 0.44 -16.86
N ASN A 107 -1.21 -0.04 -15.63
CA ASN A 107 -1.87 0.48 -14.43
C ASN A 107 -0.86 0.67 -13.29
N VAL A 108 -1.20 1.56 -12.36
CA VAL A 108 -0.54 1.65 -11.06
C VAL A 108 -1.22 0.66 -10.12
N VAL A 109 -0.43 -0.17 -9.47
CA VAL A 109 -0.92 -1.20 -8.53
C VAL A 109 -0.26 -1.06 -7.17
N ILE A 110 -0.99 -1.39 -6.11
CA ILE A 110 -0.45 -1.64 -4.76
C ILE A 110 -0.68 -3.13 -4.47
N GLY A 111 0.39 -3.93 -4.54
CA GLY A 111 0.26 -5.39 -4.56
C GLY A 111 -0.61 -5.84 -5.74
N GLU A 112 -1.78 -6.41 -5.46
CA GLU A 112 -2.76 -6.85 -6.47
C GLU A 112 -3.87 -5.83 -6.74
N GLN A 113 -3.95 -4.75 -5.94
CA GLN A 113 -5.03 -3.76 -6.04
C GLN A 113 -4.71 -2.73 -7.13
N VAL A 114 -5.59 -2.61 -8.13
CA VAL A 114 -5.47 -1.60 -9.20
C VAL A 114 -5.96 -0.24 -8.69
N MET A 115 -5.08 0.75 -8.71
CA MET A 115 -5.39 2.10 -8.24
C MET A 115 -6.15 2.90 -9.29
N SER A 116 -7.13 3.67 -8.82
CA SER A 116 -7.93 4.60 -9.63
C SER A 116 -7.69 6.05 -9.22
N HIS A 117 -8.21 6.99 -10.00
CA HIS A 117 -8.21 8.43 -9.67
C HIS A 117 -9.21 8.82 -8.57
N ARG A 118 -9.94 7.85 -8.03
CA ARG A 118 -10.89 8.04 -6.94
C ARG A 118 -10.20 7.56 -5.65
N PRO A 119 -10.35 8.29 -4.54
CA PRO A 119 -9.88 7.80 -3.25
C PRO A 119 -10.57 6.48 -2.90
N GLU A 120 -9.77 5.42 -2.76
CA GLU A 120 -10.22 4.11 -2.33
C GLU A 120 -9.38 3.67 -1.12
N PRO A 121 -9.98 2.98 -0.14
CA PRO A 121 -9.23 2.44 0.99
C PRO A 121 -8.20 1.42 0.47
N VAL A 122 -7.01 1.43 1.07
CA VAL A 122 -5.99 0.42 0.77
C VAL A 122 -6.45 -0.90 1.37
N ASP A 123 -6.55 -1.94 0.55
CA ASP A 123 -6.89 -3.27 1.03
C ASP A 123 -5.76 -3.79 1.90
N SER A 124 -6.05 -4.07 3.17
CA SER A 124 -5.08 -4.71 4.05
C SER A 124 -4.95 -6.19 3.72
N VAL A 125 -3.78 -6.80 3.98
CA VAL A 125 -3.64 -8.26 3.95
C VAL A 125 -4.61 -8.91 4.96
N ALA A 126 -4.99 -8.18 6.01
CA ALA A 126 -6.05 -8.55 6.94
C ALA A 126 -7.48 -8.49 6.34
N ALA A 127 -7.74 -7.64 5.33
CA ALA A 127 -9.01 -7.62 4.60
C ALA A 127 -9.11 -8.78 3.60
N ALA A 128 -7.98 -9.23 3.04
CA ALA A 128 -7.96 -10.42 2.18
C ALA A 128 -8.40 -11.70 2.91
N VAL A 129 -8.12 -11.83 4.21
CA VAL A 129 -8.65 -12.95 5.03
C VAL A 129 -10.10 -12.75 5.50
N ALA A 130 -10.69 -11.57 5.33
CA ALA A 130 -12.10 -11.29 5.60
C ALA A 130 -12.98 -11.35 4.34
N SER A 131 -12.40 -11.17 3.16
CA SER A 131 -13.05 -11.35 1.84
C SER A 131 -12.84 -12.74 1.22
N ALA A 132 -12.14 -13.65 1.90
CA ALA A 132 -12.32 -15.06 1.59
C ALA A 132 -13.82 -15.37 1.72
N PRO A 133 -14.52 -15.81 0.65
CA PRO A 133 -15.89 -16.27 0.81
C PRO A 133 -15.89 -17.29 1.97
N PRO A 134 -16.94 -17.36 2.79
CA PRO A 134 -17.04 -18.47 3.73
C PRO A 134 -16.77 -19.71 2.91
N ILE A 135 -15.78 -20.53 3.30
CA ILE A 135 -15.65 -21.87 2.73
C ILE A 135 -17.03 -22.48 2.89
N ALA A 136 -17.77 -22.57 1.79
CA ALA A 136 -19.10 -23.13 1.80
C ALA A 136 -18.88 -24.57 2.25
N SER A 137 -19.22 -24.86 3.51
CA SER A 137 -19.27 -26.20 4.04
C SER A 137 -20.18 -26.96 3.09
N ALA A 138 -19.58 -27.86 2.31
CA ALA A 138 -20.26 -28.71 1.35
C ALA A 138 -21.25 -29.62 2.10
N ALA A 139 -22.47 -29.16 2.25
CA ALA A 139 -23.57 -29.93 2.81
C ALA A 139 -24.89 -29.56 2.11
N ASP A 140 -24.86 -29.55 0.77
CA ASP A 140 -26.09 -29.67 -0.01
C ASP A 140 -25.78 -30.36 -1.35
N VAL A 141 -25.56 -31.68 -1.27
CA VAL A 141 -25.81 -32.57 -2.40
C VAL A 141 -27.04 -33.40 -2.01
N VAL A 142 -28.21 -32.83 -2.24
CA VAL A 142 -29.44 -33.62 -2.40
C VAL A 142 -29.30 -34.35 -3.74
N ASP A 143 -28.72 -35.55 -3.72
CA ASP A 143 -28.92 -36.52 -4.79
C ASP A 143 -30.14 -37.37 -4.43
N THR A 144 -31.28 -36.96 -4.98
CA THR A 144 -32.48 -37.80 -5.02
C THR A 144 -32.42 -38.63 -6.29
N SER A 145 -31.86 -39.85 -6.22
CA SER A 145 -32.05 -40.91 -7.22
C SER A 145 -31.99 -42.30 -6.58
N ALA A 146 -33.11 -42.70 -5.98
CA ALA A 146 -33.87 -43.91 -6.30
C ALA A 146 -33.15 -45.20 -6.78
N TYR A 147 -33.41 -46.29 -6.03
CA TYR A 147 -33.48 -47.73 -6.41
C TYR A 147 -32.18 -48.54 -6.58
N ILE A 148 -31.93 -49.52 -5.67
CA ILE A 148 -32.13 -50.97 -5.88
C ILE A 148 -31.81 -51.76 -4.58
N THR A 149 -32.78 -52.58 -4.18
CA THR A 149 -32.75 -53.68 -3.20
C THR A 149 -31.75 -54.79 -3.56
N LEU A 150 -30.99 -55.32 -2.59
CA LEU A 150 -30.70 -56.77 -2.47
C LEU A 150 -30.34 -57.12 -1.00
N GLY A 151 -31.18 -57.95 -0.38
CA GLY A 151 -31.05 -58.51 0.96
C GLY A 151 -32.33 -59.26 1.34
#